data_AF-A0A2M8FRL6-F1
#
_entry.id   AF-A0A2M8FRL6-F1
#
_cell.length_a   1.000
_cell.length_b   1.000
_cell.length_c   1.000
_cell.angle_alpha   90.00
_cell.angle_beta   90.00
_cell.angle_gamma   90.00
#
_symmetry.space_group_name_H-M   'P 1'
#
loop_
_entity.id
_entity.type
_entity.pdbx_description
1 polymer ?
#
loop_
_entity_poly.entity_id
_entity_poly.type
_entity_poly.pdbx_seq_one_letter_code
_entity_poly.pdbx_strand_id
1 'polypeptide(L)'
;MKILVNICRILVGSLFIVSGLIKANDTLGFSYKLEEYFENGALAYRIRDWFGWDSFSLEFLMEYALAIAIFMCVAEIVLGFALLFGAKIKFTLYSLLGLTILFFFLTLHTATCDPFATYNQLTEVEINSQEHSIMLNKVENNSKIEILKQTDKTITYKEEMPVQCVTDCGCFGDAMKGSLGRSLTPWESFMKDLILILLILPIFFYRNKIKSNTQNEDLILGVFAILFVTLFSWIFSWYFPVVFTLIGFGGYYGLKRAFKNDSNQWLTFLLSFLISIIFIYYTYNHLPVKDYRAYAVGKSIPEQMTLPEGAIPDVYENIFYYKNKTTGETEEFLESNYPWDDDNYEFVDRTTKLIKAGDKATITDFTIIGEDQYDFTADFMNEEGYLYLFVAHDISKTAVSPIKKINTFADQCFADGQYFIGLSSSSYANIEEFRHQNQTMFDFYTCDGITLKTIVRANPGIVLLKKGVVIAKWNANDLPQYENVKKTYHK
;
A
#
# COMPACT_ATOMS: atom_id res chain seq x y z
N MET A 1 17.22 -21.74 -28.05
CA MET A 1 16.56 -22.04 -26.75
C MET A 1 17.38 -21.60 -25.54
N LYS A 2 18.71 -21.87 -25.46
CA LYS A 2 19.56 -21.37 -24.34
C LYS A 2 19.55 -19.84 -24.22
N ILE A 3 19.61 -19.13 -25.35
CA ILE A 3 19.52 -17.66 -25.41
C ILE A 3 18.20 -17.16 -24.83
N LEU A 4 17.07 -17.74 -25.26
CA LEU A 4 15.74 -17.39 -24.76
C LEU A 4 15.65 -17.55 -23.23
N VAL A 5 16.12 -18.68 -22.69
CA VAL A 5 16.13 -18.92 -21.24
C VAL A 5 16.95 -17.86 -20.50
N ASN A 6 18.11 -17.48 -21.02
CA ASN A 6 18.94 -16.45 -20.41
C ASN A 6 18.29 -15.06 -20.48
N ILE A 7 17.64 -14.71 -21.59
CA ILE A 7 16.87 -13.46 -21.71
C ILE A 7 15.75 -13.44 -20.66
N CYS A 8 14.95 -14.51 -20.57
CA CYS A 8 13.90 -14.61 -19.57
C CYS A 8 14.45 -14.51 -18.13
N ARG A 9 15.59 -15.15 -17.83
CA ARG A 9 16.25 -15.03 -16.52
C ARG A 9 16.69 -13.60 -16.22
N ILE A 10 17.25 -12.89 -17.20
CA ILE A 10 17.67 -11.49 -17.03
C ILE A 10 16.46 -10.62 -16.73
N LEU A 11 15.40 -10.71 -17.55
CA LEU A 11 14.20 -9.88 -17.39
C LEU A 11 13.49 -10.16 -16.06
N VAL A 12 13.19 -11.44 -15.78
CA VAL A 12 12.49 -11.83 -14.55
C VAL A 12 13.34 -11.55 -13.31
N GLY A 13 14.61 -11.97 -13.31
CA GLY A 13 15.47 -11.80 -12.14
C GLY A 13 15.72 -10.33 -11.81
N SER A 14 15.98 -9.50 -12.82
CA SER A 14 16.21 -8.06 -12.62
C SER A 14 14.94 -7.33 -12.19
N LEU A 15 13.78 -7.69 -12.76
CA LEU A 15 12.50 -7.09 -12.36
C LEU A 15 12.16 -7.40 -10.90
N PHE A 16 12.37 -8.64 -10.46
CA PHE A 16 12.14 -9.04 -9.07
C PHE A 16 13.09 -8.31 -8.09
N ILE A 17 14.35 -8.09 -8.47
CA ILE A 17 15.29 -7.28 -7.66
C ILE A 17 14.78 -5.83 -7.55
N VAL A 18 14.40 -5.21 -8.67
CA VAL A 18 13.90 -3.82 -8.67
C VAL A 18 12.59 -3.70 -7.87
N SER A 19 11.61 -4.54 -8.19
CA SER A 19 10.31 -4.60 -7.50
C SER A 19 10.48 -4.79 -6.00
N GLY A 20 11.25 -5.81 -5.60
CA GLY A 20 11.48 -6.11 -4.20
C GLY A 20 12.21 -4.99 -3.47
N LEU A 21 13.15 -4.30 -4.12
CA LEU A 21 13.88 -3.19 -3.50
C LEU A 21 13.04 -1.92 -3.37
N ILE A 22 12.15 -1.65 -4.33
CA ILE A 22 11.19 -0.55 -4.23
C ILE A 22 10.24 -0.78 -3.05
N LYS A 23 9.74 -2.01 -2.87
CA LYS A 23 8.94 -2.37 -1.68
C LYS A 23 9.76 -2.37 -0.39
N ALA A 24 11.03 -2.77 -0.44
CA ALA A 24 11.93 -2.70 0.72
C ALA A 24 12.26 -1.26 1.14
N ASN A 25 12.18 -0.30 0.22
CA ASN A 25 12.35 1.13 0.53
C ASN A 25 11.19 1.67 1.37
N ASP A 26 9.97 1.14 1.19
CA ASP A 26 8.78 1.47 1.98
C ASP A 26 7.98 0.22 2.35
N THR A 27 8.55 -0.59 3.25
CA THR A 27 7.91 -1.86 3.66
C THR A 27 6.69 -1.65 4.53
N LEU A 28 6.63 -0.54 5.29
CA LEU A 28 5.45 -0.13 6.05
C LEU A 28 4.29 0.23 5.11
N GLY A 29 4.55 0.99 4.06
CA GLY A 29 3.54 1.28 3.03
C GLY A 29 3.02 -0.01 2.37
N PHE A 30 3.92 -0.94 2.06
CA PHE A 30 3.51 -2.24 1.50
C PHE A 30 2.70 -3.08 2.51
N SER A 31 3.00 -3.04 3.80
CA SER A 31 2.21 -3.77 4.81
C SER A 31 0.80 -3.19 4.96
N TYR A 32 0.61 -1.88 4.89
CA TYR A 32 -0.73 -1.28 4.92
C TYR A 32 -1.57 -1.72 3.71
N LYS A 33 -0.93 -1.87 2.53
CA LYS A 33 -1.62 -2.44 1.37
C LYS A 33 -2.03 -3.89 1.58
N LEU A 34 -1.21 -4.69 2.27
CA LEU A 34 -1.60 -6.05 2.63
C LEU A 34 -2.76 -6.06 3.65
N GLU A 35 -2.78 -5.14 4.61
CA GLU A 35 -3.93 -4.97 5.52
C GLU A 35 -5.22 -4.74 4.72
N GLU A 36 -5.23 -3.83 3.74
CA GLU A 36 -6.37 -3.59 2.85
C GLU A 36 -6.84 -4.87 2.13
N TYR A 37 -5.91 -5.73 1.68
CA TYR A 37 -6.26 -7.01 1.03
C TYR A 37 -6.81 -8.08 1.99
N PHE A 38 -6.44 -8.01 3.27
CA PHE A 38 -6.85 -8.98 4.29
C PHE A 38 -8.18 -8.65 4.95
N GLU A 39 -8.71 -7.44 4.72
CA GLU A 39 -10.07 -7.09 5.11
C GLU A 39 -11.10 -8.06 4.52
N ASN A 40 -12.17 -8.34 5.28
CA ASN A 40 -13.19 -9.29 4.88
C ASN A 40 -13.85 -8.93 3.53
N GLY A 41 -14.00 -7.63 3.28
CA GLY A 41 -14.56 -7.10 2.03
C GLY A 41 -13.60 -7.14 0.85
N ALA A 42 -12.35 -7.58 1.01
CA ALA A 42 -11.34 -7.61 -0.04
C ALA A 42 -11.10 -9.04 -0.57
N LEU A 43 -10.01 -9.72 -0.20
CA LEU A 43 -9.72 -11.04 -0.76
C LEU A 43 -10.62 -12.14 -0.17
N ALA A 44 -11.03 -12.00 1.09
CA ALA A 44 -11.79 -13.03 1.78
C ALA A 44 -13.16 -13.26 1.13
N TYR A 45 -13.93 -12.21 0.78
CA TYR A 45 -15.25 -12.38 0.15
C TYR A 45 -15.18 -13.20 -1.14
N ARG A 46 -14.14 -13.02 -1.97
CA ARG A 46 -14.00 -13.82 -3.20
C ARG A 46 -13.84 -15.30 -2.91
N ILE A 47 -13.12 -15.63 -1.84
CA ILE A 47 -12.96 -17.02 -1.41
C ILE A 47 -14.30 -17.55 -0.86
N ARG A 48 -15.08 -16.72 -0.15
CA ARG A 48 -16.44 -17.07 0.27
C ARG A 48 -17.31 -17.40 -0.95
N ASP A 49 -17.31 -16.56 -1.96
CA ASP A 49 -18.11 -16.73 -3.18
C ASP A 49 -17.68 -17.95 -4.02
N TRP A 50 -16.37 -18.16 -4.19
CA TRP A 50 -15.86 -19.27 -5.00
C TRP A 50 -16.09 -20.64 -4.37
N PHE A 51 -16.07 -20.73 -3.05
CA PHE A 51 -16.10 -22.00 -2.32
C PHE A 51 -17.33 -22.19 -1.43
N GLY A 52 -18.24 -21.21 -1.37
CA GLY A 52 -19.41 -21.22 -0.48
C GLY A 52 -19.04 -21.24 1.01
N TRP A 53 -17.92 -20.62 1.37
CA TRP A 53 -17.35 -20.68 2.72
C TRP A 53 -17.58 -19.36 3.47
N ASP A 54 -18.81 -19.10 3.90
CA ASP A 54 -19.24 -17.80 4.45
C ASP A 54 -18.49 -17.33 5.70
N SER A 55 -17.92 -18.24 6.49
CA SER A 55 -17.14 -17.92 7.70
C SER A 55 -15.66 -17.65 7.46
N PHE A 56 -15.18 -17.75 6.21
CA PHE A 56 -13.76 -17.54 5.90
C PHE A 56 -13.35 -16.08 6.13
N SER A 57 -12.27 -15.84 6.86
CA SER A 57 -11.71 -14.51 7.09
C SER A 57 -10.19 -14.53 6.96
N LEU A 58 -9.62 -13.41 6.52
CA LEU A 58 -8.18 -13.17 6.45
C LEU A 58 -7.70 -12.10 7.45
N GLU A 59 -8.59 -11.53 8.26
CA GLU A 59 -8.25 -10.42 9.17
C GLU A 59 -7.17 -10.79 10.18
N PHE A 60 -7.08 -12.07 10.56
CA PHE A 60 -6.01 -12.56 11.43
C PHE A 60 -4.60 -12.35 10.85
N LEU A 61 -4.47 -12.20 9.52
CA LEU A 61 -3.19 -11.89 8.86
C LEU A 61 -2.80 -10.42 8.96
N MET A 62 -3.73 -9.51 9.31
CA MET A 62 -3.45 -8.07 9.43
C MET A 62 -2.40 -7.81 10.51
N GLU A 63 -2.46 -8.52 11.64
CA GLU A 63 -1.44 -8.41 12.70
C GLU A 63 -0.04 -8.85 12.23
N TYR A 64 0.01 -9.74 11.24
CA TYR A 64 1.24 -10.24 10.64
C TYR A 64 1.59 -9.52 9.32
N ALA A 65 0.83 -8.52 8.90
CA ALA A 65 0.98 -7.87 7.59
C ALA A 65 2.40 -7.31 7.39
N LEU A 66 2.99 -6.71 8.43
CA LEU A 66 4.38 -6.24 8.39
C LEU A 66 5.38 -7.38 8.20
N ALA A 67 5.21 -8.50 8.93
CA ALA A 67 6.10 -9.66 8.80
C ALA A 67 5.99 -10.30 7.41
N ILE A 68 4.77 -10.40 6.87
CA ILE A 68 4.50 -10.91 5.52
C ILE A 68 5.10 -9.97 4.47
N ALA A 69 4.94 -8.65 4.62
CA ALA A 69 5.54 -7.65 3.73
C ALA A 69 7.07 -7.78 3.69
N ILE A 70 7.73 -7.87 4.85
CA ILE A 70 9.19 -8.09 4.95
C ILE A 70 9.57 -9.39 4.25
N PHE A 71 8.88 -10.49 4.56
CA PHE A 71 9.15 -11.79 3.94
C PHE A 71 9.04 -11.74 2.42
N MET A 72 7.97 -11.14 1.88
CA MET A 72 7.74 -11.03 0.44
C MET A 72 8.81 -10.16 -0.23
N CYS A 73 9.17 -9.00 0.35
CA CYS A 73 10.22 -8.13 -0.18
C CYS A 73 11.57 -8.86 -0.26
N VAL A 74 11.96 -9.53 0.82
CA VAL A 74 13.22 -10.29 0.88
C VAL A 74 13.17 -11.48 -0.08
N ALA A 75 12.05 -12.21 -0.14
CA ALA A 75 11.88 -13.33 -1.06
C ALA A 75 12.00 -12.88 -2.52
N GLU A 76 11.40 -11.75 -2.92
CA GLU A 76 11.53 -11.21 -4.28
C GLU A 76 13.00 -10.94 -4.63
N ILE A 77 13.72 -10.21 -3.78
CA ILE A 77 15.11 -9.84 -4.01
C ILE A 77 16.01 -11.09 -4.08
N VAL A 78 15.88 -11.97 -3.09
CA VAL A 78 16.70 -13.19 -2.97
C VAL A 78 16.46 -14.14 -4.14
N LEU A 79 15.19 -14.36 -4.52
CA LEU A 79 14.85 -15.22 -5.66
C LEU A 79 15.28 -14.59 -6.99
N GLY A 80 15.20 -13.26 -7.12
CA GLY A 80 15.71 -12.51 -8.27
C GLY A 80 17.20 -12.73 -8.49
N PHE A 81 18.02 -12.55 -7.44
CA PHE A 81 19.45 -12.85 -7.49
C PHE A 81 19.73 -14.34 -7.75
N ALA A 82 19.04 -15.24 -7.05
CA ALA A 82 19.23 -16.68 -7.22
C ALA A 82 18.94 -17.13 -8.67
N LEU A 83 17.96 -16.52 -9.32
CA LEU A 83 17.61 -16.78 -10.72
C LEU A 83 18.73 -16.30 -11.67
N LEU A 84 19.28 -15.11 -11.44
CA LEU A 84 20.39 -14.56 -12.22
C LEU A 84 21.66 -15.40 -12.08
N PHE A 85 22.00 -15.83 -10.86
CA PHE A 85 23.18 -16.67 -10.59
C PHE A 85 23.00 -18.15 -10.96
N GLY A 86 21.75 -18.58 -11.20
CA GLY A 86 21.44 -19.99 -11.47
C GLY A 86 21.63 -20.88 -10.24
N ALA A 87 21.53 -20.29 -9.05
CA ALA A 87 21.65 -21.00 -7.77
C ALA A 87 20.36 -21.79 -7.50
N LYS A 88 20.49 -23.09 -7.19
CA LYS A 88 19.38 -24.00 -6.86
C LYS A 88 18.11 -23.79 -7.72
N ILE A 89 18.28 -23.73 -9.05
CA ILE A 89 17.26 -23.26 -9.99
C ILE A 89 15.87 -23.91 -9.81
N LYS A 90 15.80 -25.20 -9.46
CA LYS A 90 14.51 -25.87 -9.22
C LYS A 90 13.78 -25.24 -8.03
N PHE A 91 14.45 -25.10 -6.89
CA PHE A 91 13.88 -24.45 -5.71
C PHE A 91 13.48 -23.02 -6.02
N THR A 92 14.41 -22.25 -6.61
CA THR A 92 14.17 -20.85 -6.99
C THR A 92 12.94 -20.71 -7.87
N LEU A 93 12.76 -21.55 -8.89
CA LEU A 93 11.62 -21.48 -9.80
C LEU A 93 10.29 -21.87 -9.14
N TYR A 94 10.27 -22.90 -8.29
CA TYR A 94 9.04 -23.27 -7.57
C TYR A 94 8.63 -22.17 -6.57
N SER A 95 9.58 -21.60 -5.83
CA SER A 95 9.32 -20.49 -4.92
C SER A 95 8.88 -19.23 -5.67
N LEU A 96 9.53 -18.91 -6.80
CA LEU A 96 9.17 -17.76 -7.63
C LEU A 96 7.78 -17.93 -8.24
N LEU A 97 7.45 -19.13 -8.71
CA LEU A 97 6.12 -19.43 -9.23
C LEU A 97 5.05 -19.29 -8.13
N GLY A 98 5.31 -19.81 -6.92
CA GLY A 98 4.41 -19.64 -5.78
C GLY A 98 4.16 -18.18 -5.44
N LEU A 99 5.23 -17.38 -5.39
CA LEU A 99 5.14 -15.93 -5.14
C LEU A 99 4.39 -15.19 -6.27
N THR A 100 4.62 -15.58 -7.52
CA THR A 100 3.92 -14.99 -8.69
C THR A 100 2.44 -15.36 -8.70
N ILE A 101 2.09 -16.60 -8.31
CA ILE A 101 0.69 -17.03 -8.16
C ILE A 101 0.00 -16.25 -7.05
N LEU A 102 0.68 -16.00 -5.93
CA LEU A 102 0.14 -15.15 -4.86
C LEU A 102 -0.18 -13.74 -5.40
N PHE A 103 0.76 -13.10 -6.09
CA PHE A 103 0.51 -11.79 -6.71
C PHE A 103 -0.58 -11.82 -7.76
N PHE A 104 -0.66 -12.90 -8.55
CA PHE A 104 -1.72 -13.08 -9.54
C PHE A 104 -3.12 -13.01 -8.91
N PHE A 105 -3.35 -13.62 -7.75
CA PHE A 105 -4.64 -13.52 -7.07
C PHE A 105 -4.91 -12.12 -6.51
N LEU A 106 -3.90 -11.45 -5.96
CA LEU A 106 -4.04 -10.07 -5.48
C LEU A 106 -4.37 -9.11 -6.63
N THR A 107 -3.65 -9.21 -7.75
CA THR A 107 -3.88 -8.36 -8.92
C THR A 107 -5.17 -8.72 -9.64
N LEU A 108 -5.57 -10.00 -9.67
CA LEU A 108 -6.88 -10.40 -10.18
C LEU A 108 -8.02 -9.81 -9.35
N HIS A 109 -7.94 -9.88 -8.02
CA HIS A 109 -8.95 -9.27 -7.13
C HIS A 109 -9.08 -7.77 -7.43
N THR A 110 -7.96 -7.07 -7.54
CA THR A 110 -7.89 -5.63 -7.84
C THR A 110 -8.49 -5.31 -9.21
N ALA A 111 -8.14 -6.11 -10.24
CA ALA A 111 -8.58 -5.90 -11.62
C ALA A 111 -10.07 -6.14 -11.85
N THR A 112 -10.67 -7.03 -11.06
CA THR A 112 -12.07 -7.44 -11.20
C THR A 112 -12.95 -6.94 -10.07
N CYS A 113 -12.48 -5.98 -9.27
CA CYS A 113 -13.24 -5.45 -8.15
C CYS A 113 -14.39 -4.57 -8.65
N ASP A 114 -15.59 -4.83 -8.13
CA ASP A 114 -16.77 -4.01 -8.38
C ASP A 114 -17.09 -3.23 -7.10
N PRO A 115 -16.95 -1.89 -7.08
CA PRO A 115 -17.19 -1.08 -5.90
C PRO A 115 -18.67 -1.01 -5.49
N PHE A 116 -19.59 -1.48 -6.35
CA PHE A 116 -21.01 -1.54 -6.04
C PHE A 116 -21.47 -2.93 -5.57
N ALA A 117 -20.58 -3.92 -5.60
CA ALA A 117 -20.88 -5.25 -5.09
C ALA A 117 -20.99 -5.23 -3.56
N THR A 118 -21.85 -6.10 -3.06
CA THR A 118 -22.02 -6.36 -1.63
C THR A 118 -21.67 -7.81 -1.33
N TYR A 119 -21.29 -8.07 -0.08
CA TYR A 119 -21.09 -9.42 0.42
C TYR A 119 -21.79 -9.58 1.77
N ASN A 120 -22.15 -10.82 2.08
CA ASN A 120 -22.76 -11.15 3.36
C ASN A 120 -21.67 -11.42 4.38
N GLN A 121 -21.64 -10.63 5.44
CA GLN A 121 -20.83 -10.91 6.62
C GLN A 121 -21.67 -11.62 7.67
N LEU A 122 -21.19 -12.79 8.10
CA LEU A 122 -21.77 -13.52 9.21
C LEU A 122 -21.03 -13.18 10.49
N THR A 123 -21.76 -12.69 11.50
CA THR A 123 -21.21 -12.34 12.81
C THR A 123 -21.94 -13.16 13.87
N GLU A 124 -21.23 -14.02 14.57
CA GLU A 124 -21.76 -14.78 15.71
C GLU A 124 -21.42 -14.07 17.01
N VAL A 125 -22.44 -13.75 17.81
CA VAL A 125 -22.31 -12.98 19.04
C VAL A 125 -22.96 -13.71 20.20
N GLU A 126 -22.35 -13.67 21.39
CA GLU A 126 -22.94 -14.20 22.61
C GLU A 126 -24.07 -13.30 23.13
N ILE A 127 -25.20 -13.88 23.55
CA ILE A 127 -26.42 -13.14 23.94
C ILE A 127 -26.17 -12.18 25.13
N ASN A 128 -25.21 -12.48 26.01
CA ASN A 128 -24.91 -11.69 27.20
C ASN A 128 -23.78 -10.67 27.01
N SER A 129 -23.24 -10.52 25.79
CA SER A 129 -22.11 -9.61 25.54
C SER A 129 -22.57 -8.18 25.22
N GLN A 130 -21.67 -7.21 25.43
CA GLN A 130 -21.90 -5.82 25.03
C GLN A 130 -22.11 -5.71 23.50
N GLU A 131 -21.45 -6.56 22.71
CA GLU A 131 -21.56 -6.62 21.26
C GLU A 131 -22.99 -6.98 20.79
N HIS A 132 -23.70 -7.85 21.53
CA HIS A 132 -25.08 -8.20 21.20
C HIS A 132 -26.02 -6.99 21.29
N SER A 133 -25.85 -6.17 22.34
CA SER A 133 -26.64 -4.95 22.52
C SER A 133 -26.37 -3.90 21.42
N ILE A 134 -25.13 -3.84 20.91
CA ILE A 134 -24.76 -2.98 19.78
C ILE A 134 -25.40 -3.48 18.49
N MET A 135 -25.33 -4.79 18.22
CA MET A 135 -25.91 -5.38 17.01
C MET A 135 -27.44 -5.30 16.99
N LEU A 136 -28.12 -5.45 18.13
CA LEU A 136 -29.56 -5.22 18.23
C LEU A 136 -29.95 -3.78 17.86
N ASN A 137 -29.26 -2.78 18.40
CA ASN A 137 -29.49 -1.37 18.03
C ASN A 137 -29.24 -1.13 16.53
N LYS A 138 -28.28 -1.84 15.92
CA LYS A 138 -28.04 -1.76 14.47
C LYS A 138 -29.17 -2.40 13.67
N VAL A 139 -29.68 -3.57 14.08
CA VAL A 139 -30.81 -4.25 13.41
C VAL A 139 -32.07 -3.38 13.43
N GLU A 140 -32.33 -2.68 14.54
CA GLU A 140 -33.49 -1.77 14.64
C GLU A 140 -33.40 -0.58 13.68
N ASN A 141 -32.18 -0.15 13.32
CA ASN A 141 -31.93 1.03 12.49
C ASN A 141 -31.48 0.71 11.06
N ASN A 142 -31.20 -0.56 10.72
CA ASN A 142 -30.65 -0.96 9.42
C ASN A 142 -31.33 -2.22 8.87
N SER A 143 -32.11 -2.05 7.79
CA SER A 143 -32.87 -3.13 7.13
C SER A 143 -32.00 -4.17 6.41
N LYS A 144 -30.67 -4.00 6.39
CA LYS A 144 -29.72 -4.90 5.74
C LYS A 144 -29.11 -5.97 6.68
N ILE A 145 -29.62 -6.08 7.90
CA ILE A 145 -29.12 -7.03 8.90
C ILE A 145 -30.22 -8.05 9.22
N GLU A 146 -29.96 -9.32 8.89
CA GLU A 146 -30.87 -10.45 9.10
C GLU A 146 -30.37 -11.33 10.26
N ILE A 147 -31.27 -11.84 11.09
CA ILE A 147 -30.93 -12.86 12.10
C ILE A 147 -31.11 -14.24 11.46
N LEU A 148 -30.02 -14.98 11.29
CA LEU A 148 -30.05 -16.30 10.64
C LEU A 148 -30.33 -17.43 11.61
N LYS A 149 -29.63 -17.44 12.75
CA LYS A 149 -29.69 -18.53 13.72
C LYS A 149 -29.58 -17.98 15.14
N GLN A 150 -30.36 -18.54 16.04
CA GLN A 150 -30.33 -18.26 17.46
C GLN A 150 -30.25 -19.59 18.21
N THR A 151 -29.20 -19.74 19.02
CA THR A 151 -29.01 -20.83 19.98
C THR A 151 -29.16 -20.26 21.39
N ASP A 152 -29.28 -21.10 22.41
CA ASP A 152 -29.40 -20.66 23.82
C ASP A 152 -28.25 -19.77 24.32
N LYS A 153 -27.14 -19.71 23.59
CA LYS A 153 -25.92 -18.95 23.96
C LYS A 153 -25.47 -17.93 22.92
N THR A 154 -25.72 -18.15 21.63
CA THR A 154 -25.20 -17.33 20.53
C THR A 154 -26.29 -16.98 19.50
N ILE A 155 -26.16 -15.81 18.89
CA ILE A 155 -26.98 -15.36 17.76
C ILE A 155 -26.06 -15.06 16.58
N THR A 156 -26.40 -15.58 15.40
CA THR A 156 -25.70 -15.28 14.15
C THR A 156 -26.49 -14.24 13.36
N TYR A 157 -25.87 -13.07 13.19
CA TYR A 157 -26.34 -12.00 12.33
C TYR A 157 -25.71 -12.13 10.94
N LYS A 158 -26.45 -11.74 9.92
CA LYS A 158 -26.00 -11.60 8.54
C LYS A 158 -26.16 -10.13 8.15
N GLU A 159 -25.05 -9.46 7.92
CA GLU A 159 -25.01 -8.05 7.52
C GLU A 159 -24.54 -7.96 6.07
N GLU A 160 -25.30 -7.28 5.22
CA GLU A 160 -24.89 -6.98 3.86
C GLU A 160 -23.95 -5.76 3.87
N MET A 161 -22.67 -5.99 3.55
CA MET A 161 -21.63 -4.97 3.58
C MET A 161 -21.07 -4.68 2.18
N PRO A 162 -20.62 -3.45 1.89
CA PRO A 162 -19.98 -3.13 0.63
C PRO A 162 -18.64 -3.86 0.50
N VAL A 163 -18.32 -4.29 -0.73
CA VAL A 163 -17.01 -4.80 -1.08
C VAL A 163 -15.96 -3.69 -0.97
N GLN A 164 -14.79 -4.04 -0.44
CA GLN A 164 -13.64 -3.16 -0.33
C GLN A 164 -12.74 -3.34 -1.56
N CYS A 165 -12.74 -2.34 -2.44
CA CYS A 165 -11.87 -2.36 -3.61
C CYS A 165 -10.51 -1.73 -3.34
N VAL A 166 -9.46 -2.55 -3.44
CA VAL A 166 -8.08 -2.05 -3.46
C VAL A 166 -7.81 -1.41 -4.83
N THR A 167 -7.40 -0.14 -4.84
CA THR A 167 -7.27 0.65 -6.07
C THR A 167 -5.92 0.46 -6.77
N ASP A 168 -4.89 0.02 -6.04
CA ASP A 168 -3.57 -0.27 -6.58
C ASP A 168 -2.89 -1.49 -5.92
N CYS A 169 -2.19 -2.29 -6.73
CA CYS A 169 -1.63 -3.56 -6.27
C CYS A 169 -0.36 -3.46 -5.42
N GLY A 170 0.17 -2.26 -5.20
CA GLY A 170 1.41 -2.05 -4.45
C GLY A 170 2.67 -2.68 -5.06
N CYS A 171 2.64 -3.20 -6.30
CA CYS A 171 3.76 -3.96 -6.87
C CYS A 171 5.07 -3.16 -6.98
N PHE A 172 4.98 -1.84 -7.20
CA PHE A 172 6.11 -0.89 -7.16
C PHE A 172 5.91 0.17 -6.07
N GLY A 173 5.07 -0.12 -5.06
CA GLY A 173 4.62 0.87 -4.08
C GLY A 173 4.22 2.20 -4.75
N ASP A 174 4.60 3.31 -4.13
CA ASP A 174 4.34 4.66 -4.64
C ASP A 174 5.31 5.10 -5.75
N ALA A 175 6.33 4.30 -6.11
CA ALA A 175 7.39 4.75 -7.02
C ALA A 175 6.89 5.11 -8.42
N MET A 176 5.90 4.36 -8.93
CA MET A 176 5.25 4.66 -10.21
C MET A 176 4.49 5.99 -10.14
N LYS A 177 3.67 6.17 -9.09
CA LYS A 177 2.90 7.39 -8.87
C LYS A 177 3.81 8.61 -8.73
N GLY A 178 4.87 8.51 -7.94
CA GLY A 178 5.79 9.62 -7.71
C GLY A 178 6.71 9.97 -8.88
N SER A 179 6.98 9.03 -9.80
CA SER A 179 7.92 9.26 -10.92
C SER A 179 7.21 9.55 -12.25
N LEU A 180 6.07 8.90 -12.50
CA LEU A 180 5.32 9.00 -13.75
C LEU A 180 3.97 9.70 -13.58
N GLY A 181 3.61 10.12 -12.37
CA GLY A 181 2.35 10.80 -12.06
C GLY A 181 1.13 9.89 -11.98
N ARG A 182 1.28 8.58 -12.18
CA ARG A 182 0.19 7.59 -12.11
C ARG A 182 0.66 6.24 -11.60
N SER A 183 -0.22 5.51 -10.92
CA SER A 183 -0.02 4.09 -10.62
C SER A 183 -0.33 3.23 -11.86
N LEU A 184 0.09 1.96 -11.83
CA LEU A 184 -0.41 0.98 -12.79
C LEU A 184 -1.91 0.78 -12.55
N THR A 185 -2.69 0.84 -13.61
CA THR A 185 -4.12 0.48 -13.52
C THR A 185 -4.27 -0.97 -13.04
N PRO A 186 -5.40 -1.35 -12.43
CA PRO A 186 -5.63 -2.71 -11.99
C PRO A 186 -5.40 -3.76 -13.10
N TRP A 187 -5.87 -3.47 -14.32
CA TRP A 187 -5.65 -4.34 -15.48
C TRP A 187 -4.20 -4.36 -15.98
N GLU A 188 -3.49 -3.23 -16.01
CA GLU A 188 -2.04 -3.21 -16.32
C GLU A 188 -1.24 -4.06 -15.32
N SER A 189 -1.59 -3.99 -14.04
CA SER A 189 -0.96 -4.76 -12.97
C SER A 189 -1.17 -6.26 -13.15
N PHE A 190 -2.41 -6.68 -13.45
CA PHE A 190 -2.74 -8.07 -13.73
C PHE A 190 -2.04 -8.59 -14.99
N MET A 191 -2.01 -7.80 -16.08
CA MET A 191 -1.29 -8.17 -17.30
C MET A 191 0.21 -8.32 -17.08
N LYS A 192 0.81 -7.46 -16.25
CA LYS A 192 2.22 -7.57 -15.87
C LYS A 192 2.50 -8.91 -15.18
N ASP A 193 1.66 -9.37 -14.25
CA ASP A 193 1.83 -10.69 -13.62
C ASP A 193 1.64 -11.85 -14.61
N LEU A 194 0.68 -11.73 -15.53
CA LEU A 194 0.47 -12.73 -16.59
C LEU A 194 1.69 -12.84 -17.53
N ILE A 195 2.28 -11.70 -17.92
CA ILE A 195 3.52 -11.65 -18.71
C ILE A 195 4.67 -12.28 -17.92
N LEU A 196 4.75 -12.05 -16.61
CA LEU A 196 5.79 -12.67 -15.77
C LEU A 196 5.66 -14.19 -15.74
N ILE A 197 4.44 -14.72 -15.61
CA ILE A 197 4.19 -16.16 -15.71
C ILE A 197 4.67 -16.68 -17.07
N LEU A 198 4.33 -15.99 -18.17
CA LEU A 198 4.76 -16.36 -19.52
C LEU A 198 6.29 -16.37 -19.66
N LEU A 199 6.99 -15.39 -19.07
CA LEU A 199 8.46 -15.34 -19.06
C LEU A 199 9.09 -16.43 -18.19
N ILE A 200 8.41 -16.89 -17.14
CA ILE A 200 8.87 -17.99 -16.28
C ILE A 200 8.75 -19.35 -16.99
N LEU A 201 7.75 -19.54 -17.86
CA LEU A 201 7.50 -20.83 -18.54
C LEU A 201 8.72 -21.40 -19.27
N PRO A 202 9.45 -20.66 -20.15
CA PRO A 202 10.66 -21.15 -20.78
C PRO A 202 11.72 -21.60 -19.76
N ILE A 203 11.88 -20.87 -18.66
CA ILE A 203 12.85 -21.21 -17.61
C ILE A 203 12.42 -22.49 -16.89
N PHE A 204 11.11 -22.63 -16.62
CA PHE A 204 10.53 -23.78 -15.95
C PHE A 204 10.63 -25.07 -16.78
N PHE A 205 10.31 -25.04 -18.07
CA PHE A 205 10.45 -26.22 -18.93
C PHE A 205 11.91 -26.66 -19.10
N TYR A 206 12.85 -25.70 -19.11
CA TYR A 206 14.28 -25.98 -19.27
C TYR A 206 15.03 -26.17 -17.94
N ARG A 207 14.35 -26.15 -16.78
CA ARG A 207 14.96 -26.19 -15.44
C ARG A 207 15.93 -27.34 -15.20
N ASN A 208 15.71 -28.51 -15.80
CA ASN A 208 16.59 -29.67 -15.66
C ASN A 208 17.94 -29.51 -16.39
N LYS A 209 18.01 -28.59 -17.37
CA LYS A 209 19.22 -28.32 -18.16
C LYS A 209 20.02 -27.11 -17.62
N ILE A 210 19.45 -26.33 -16.70
CA ILE A 210 20.10 -25.17 -16.11
C ILE A 210 21.02 -25.65 -14.99
N LYS A 211 22.33 -25.47 -15.19
CA LYS A 211 23.38 -25.70 -14.17
C LYS A 211 23.81 -24.36 -13.57
N SER A 212 24.60 -24.40 -12.51
CA SER A 212 25.25 -23.19 -11.98
C SER A 212 26.08 -22.53 -13.08
N ASN A 213 25.95 -21.21 -13.20
CA ASN A 213 26.57 -20.44 -14.26
C ASN A 213 28.10 -20.55 -14.20
N THR A 214 28.74 -20.48 -15.37
CA THR A 214 30.18 -20.24 -15.49
C THR A 214 30.51 -18.76 -15.25
N GLN A 215 31.78 -18.42 -15.00
CA GLN A 215 32.21 -17.01 -14.79
C GLN A 215 31.83 -16.09 -15.96
N ASN A 216 31.96 -16.57 -17.19
CA ASN A 216 31.58 -15.79 -18.39
C ASN A 216 30.06 -15.62 -18.50
N GLU A 217 29.28 -16.66 -18.14
CA GLU A 217 27.81 -16.57 -18.12
C GLU A 217 27.34 -15.57 -17.06
N ASP A 218 27.92 -15.60 -15.86
CA ASP A 218 27.61 -14.61 -14.82
C ASP A 218 27.94 -13.19 -15.26
N LEU A 219 29.08 -12.99 -15.93
CA LEU A 219 29.47 -11.67 -16.43
C LEU A 219 28.46 -11.16 -17.46
N ILE A 220 28.07 -11.99 -18.43
CA ILE A 220 27.10 -11.62 -19.46
C ILE A 220 25.74 -11.32 -18.82
N LEU A 221 25.21 -12.23 -17.99
CA LEU A 221 23.92 -12.04 -17.33
C LEU A 221 23.94 -10.81 -16.42
N GLY A 222 25.06 -10.59 -15.70
CA GLY A 222 25.24 -9.45 -14.82
C GLY A 222 25.26 -8.12 -15.55
N VAL A 223 25.98 -8.00 -16.66
CA VAL A 223 26.00 -6.76 -17.48
C VAL A 223 24.59 -6.42 -17.96
N PHE A 224 23.86 -7.37 -18.54
CA PHE A 224 22.51 -7.12 -19.02
C PHE A 224 21.51 -6.88 -17.89
N ALA A 225 21.67 -7.55 -16.74
CA ALA A 225 20.85 -7.28 -15.56
C ALA A 225 21.09 -5.85 -15.03
N ILE A 226 22.34 -5.42 -14.91
CA ILE A 226 22.69 -4.06 -14.48
C ILE A 226 22.14 -3.01 -15.46
N LEU A 227 22.26 -3.24 -16.77
CA LEU A 227 21.66 -2.35 -17.78
C LEU A 227 20.14 -2.24 -17.60
N PHE A 228 19.45 -3.36 -17.38
CA PHE A 228 18.02 -3.37 -17.15
C PHE A 228 17.63 -2.67 -15.84
N VAL A 229 18.36 -2.92 -14.74
CA VAL A 229 18.15 -2.24 -13.46
C VAL A 229 18.41 -0.73 -13.59
N THR A 230 19.40 -0.33 -14.38
CA THR A 230 19.73 1.08 -14.64
C THR A 230 18.59 1.77 -15.39
N LEU A 231 17.96 1.09 -16.36
CA LEU A 231 16.79 1.60 -17.06
C LEU A 231 15.62 1.89 -16.09
N PHE A 232 15.31 0.95 -15.18
CA PHE A 232 14.28 1.18 -14.17
C PHE A 232 14.69 2.25 -13.15
N SER A 233 15.96 2.31 -12.76
CA SER A 233 16.48 3.33 -11.85
C SER A 233 16.38 4.74 -12.43
N TRP A 234 16.54 4.87 -13.75
CA TRP A 234 16.30 6.12 -14.47
C TRP A 234 14.82 6.49 -14.47
N ILE A 235 13.92 5.54 -14.77
CA ILE A 235 12.46 5.75 -14.71
C ILE A 235 12.05 6.24 -13.32
N PHE A 236 12.59 5.64 -12.26
CA PHE A 236 12.25 6.01 -10.88
C PHE A 236 13.04 7.19 -10.31
N SER A 237 13.97 7.78 -11.08
CA SER A 237 14.86 8.84 -10.59
C SER A 237 15.54 8.47 -9.24
N TRP A 238 15.93 7.20 -9.12
CA TRP A 238 16.57 6.63 -7.93
C TRP A 238 17.58 5.57 -8.34
N TYR A 239 18.88 5.88 -8.18
CA TYR A 239 19.99 5.03 -8.64
C TYR A 239 20.48 4.00 -7.61
N PHE A 240 19.92 3.98 -6.40
CA PHE A 240 20.26 3.00 -5.38
C PHE A 240 20.06 1.53 -5.83
N PRO A 241 19.03 1.16 -6.62
CA PRO A 241 18.90 -0.20 -7.13
C PRO A 241 20.10 -0.67 -7.95
N VAL A 242 20.76 0.23 -8.70
CA VAL A 242 22.00 -0.09 -9.42
C VAL A 242 23.12 -0.42 -8.43
N VAL A 243 23.32 0.43 -7.43
CA VAL A 243 24.35 0.24 -6.40
C VAL A 243 24.12 -1.05 -5.62
N PHE A 244 22.87 -1.30 -5.20
CA PHE A 244 22.48 -2.50 -4.49
C PHE A 244 22.73 -3.77 -5.33
N THR A 245 22.37 -3.72 -6.62
CA THR A 245 22.62 -4.82 -7.55
C THR A 245 24.12 -5.07 -7.73
N LEU A 246 24.93 -4.01 -7.89
CA LEU A 246 26.39 -4.11 -7.99
C LEU A 246 27.02 -4.75 -6.74
N ILE A 247 26.55 -4.37 -5.54
CA ILE A 247 26.99 -4.97 -4.28
C ILE A 247 26.63 -6.45 -4.23
N GLY A 248 25.41 -6.82 -4.62
CA GLY A 248 24.95 -8.21 -4.68
C GLY A 248 25.80 -9.07 -5.64
N PHE A 249 26.03 -8.59 -6.85
CA PHE A 249 26.92 -9.25 -7.82
C PHE A 249 28.37 -9.32 -7.31
N GLY A 250 28.92 -8.23 -6.78
CA GLY A 250 30.27 -8.17 -6.24
C GLY A 250 30.49 -9.18 -5.10
N GLY A 251 29.55 -9.23 -4.15
CA GLY A 251 29.58 -10.20 -3.06
C GLY A 251 29.46 -11.64 -3.55
N TYR A 252 28.59 -11.91 -4.53
CA TYR A 252 28.50 -13.24 -5.17
C TYR A 252 29.82 -13.66 -5.82
N TYR A 253 30.45 -12.79 -6.60
CA TYR A 253 31.75 -13.07 -7.23
C TYR A 253 32.84 -13.32 -6.18
N GLY A 254 32.86 -12.54 -5.10
CA GLY A 254 33.75 -12.75 -3.97
C GLY A 254 33.59 -14.12 -3.32
N LEU A 255 32.35 -14.52 -3.02
CA LEU A 255 32.02 -15.82 -2.44
C LEU A 255 32.40 -16.97 -3.38
N LYS A 256 32.11 -16.84 -4.68
CA LYS A 256 32.46 -17.83 -5.69
C LYS A 256 33.96 -18.02 -5.86
N ARG A 257 34.74 -16.95 -5.67
CA ARG A 257 36.20 -17.02 -5.67
C ARG A 257 36.76 -17.68 -4.40
N ALA A 258 36.15 -17.39 -3.25
CA ALA A 258 36.61 -17.89 -1.95
C ALA A 258 36.24 -19.38 -1.72
N PHE A 259 35.04 -19.80 -2.11
CA PHE A 259 34.51 -21.13 -1.86
C PHE A 259 34.19 -21.86 -3.18
N LYS A 260 35.03 -22.83 -3.56
CA LYS A 260 34.86 -23.65 -4.79
C LYS A 260 33.83 -24.77 -4.65
N ASN A 261 33.17 -24.89 -3.50
CA ASN A 261 32.28 -26.01 -3.18
C ASN A 261 30.81 -25.69 -3.52
N ASP A 262 29.96 -26.72 -3.62
CA ASP A 262 28.52 -26.57 -3.87
C ASP A 262 27.79 -25.73 -2.79
N SER A 263 28.38 -25.61 -1.59
CA SER A 263 27.92 -24.72 -0.51
C SER A 263 27.88 -23.23 -0.89
N ASN A 264 28.60 -22.81 -1.95
CA ASN A 264 28.58 -21.44 -2.45
C ASN A 264 27.17 -20.98 -2.88
N GLN A 265 26.30 -21.92 -3.31
CA GLN A 265 24.94 -21.56 -3.70
C GLN A 265 24.11 -21.07 -2.50
N TRP A 266 24.16 -21.75 -1.35
CA TRP A 266 23.45 -21.33 -0.14
C TRP A 266 24.00 -20.03 0.45
N LEU A 267 25.32 -19.83 0.37
CA LEU A 267 25.95 -18.57 0.79
C LEU A 267 25.43 -17.37 -0.04
N THR A 268 25.06 -17.60 -1.29
CA THR A 268 24.48 -16.55 -2.15
C THR A 268 23.08 -16.14 -1.71
N PHE A 269 22.25 -17.11 -1.30
CA PHE A 269 20.94 -16.83 -0.68
C PHE A 269 21.13 -16.05 0.62
N LEU A 270 22.05 -16.51 1.48
CA LEU A 270 22.34 -15.86 2.76
C LEU A 270 22.84 -14.42 2.58
N LEU A 271 23.77 -14.18 1.64
CA LEU A 271 24.25 -12.83 1.34
C LEU A 271 23.10 -11.90 0.93
N SER A 272 22.31 -12.34 -0.06
CA SER A 272 21.18 -11.55 -0.58
C SER A 272 20.12 -11.30 0.50
N PHE A 273 19.90 -12.28 1.37
CA PHE A 273 19.00 -12.18 2.51
C PHE A 273 19.49 -11.13 3.51
N LEU A 274 20.77 -11.20 3.92
CA LEU A 274 21.35 -10.28 4.90
C LEU A 274 21.34 -8.83 4.40
N ILE A 275 21.77 -8.58 3.15
CA ILE A 275 21.76 -7.21 2.61
C ILE A 275 20.34 -6.64 2.52
N SER A 276 19.34 -7.48 2.21
CA SER A 276 17.94 -7.06 2.12
C SER A 276 17.36 -6.77 3.51
N ILE A 277 17.63 -7.61 4.50
CA ILE A 277 17.20 -7.40 5.89
C ILE A 277 17.86 -6.16 6.49
N ILE A 278 19.15 -5.94 6.24
CA ILE A 278 19.85 -4.72 6.71
C ILE A 278 19.19 -3.47 6.11
N PHE A 279 18.87 -3.50 4.82
CA PHE A 279 18.22 -2.37 4.15
C PHE A 279 16.81 -2.11 4.71
N ILE A 280 15.99 -3.16 4.87
CA ILE A 280 14.64 -3.04 5.46
C ILE A 280 14.71 -2.56 6.91
N TYR A 281 15.65 -3.08 7.70
CA TYR A 281 15.85 -2.64 9.07
C TYR A 281 16.20 -1.14 9.13
N TYR A 282 17.02 -0.66 8.18
CA TYR A 282 17.31 0.76 8.05
C TYR A 282 16.05 1.57 7.70
N THR A 283 15.30 1.18 6.67
CA THR A 283 14.10 1.92 6.22
C THR A 283 12.90 1.79 7.16
N TYR A 284 12.92 0.85 8.09
CA TYR A 284 11.94 0.74 9.17
C TYR A 284 12.23 1.71 10.32
N ASN A 285 13.51 1.85 10.70
CA ASN A 285 13.90 2.73 11.82
C ASN A 285 14.13 4.19 11.40
N HIS A 286 14.31 4.42 10.10
CA HIS A 286 14.48 5.72 9.47
C HIS A 286 13.38 5.96 8.44
N LEU A 287 13.30 7.15 7.84
CA LEU A 287 12.39 7.36 6.72
C LEU A 287 12.88 6.63 5.45
N PRO A 288 11.97 6.31 4.50
CA PRO A 288 12.34 5.79 3.19
C PRO A 288 13.45 6.63 2.53
N VAL A 289 14.47 5.98 1.96
CA VAL A 289 15.61 6.66 1.32
C VAL A 289 15.14 7.55 0.17
N LYS A 290 14.14 7.09 -0.57
CA LYS A 290 13.45 7.88 -1.59
C LYS A 290 11.97 7.95 -1.25
N ASP A 291 11.45 9.17 -1.18
CA ASP A 291 10.05 9.43 -0.93
C ASP A 291 9.33 9.76 -2.24
N TYR A 292 8.33 8.94 -2.59
CA TYR A 292 7.50 9.09 -3.80
C TYR A 292 6.08 9.56 -3.49
N ARG A 293 5.77 9.79 -2.22
CA ARG A 293 4.41 10.10 -1.76
C ARG A 293 4.06 11.56 -2.07
N ALA A 294 2.77 11.85 -2.00
CA ALA A 294 2.24 13.21 -2.15
C ALA A 294 2.89 14.20 -1.16
N TYR A 295 3.17 13.74 0.05
CA TYR A 295 3.76 14.53 1.13
C TYR A 295 5.30 14.55 1.12
N ALA A 296 5.94 14.29 -0.03
CA ALA A 296 7.39 14.36 -0.14
C ALA A 296 7.91 15.80 0.08
N VAL A 297 9.16 15.92 0.52
CA VAL A 297 9.80 17.23 0.71
C VAL A 297 9.81 18.03 -0.60
N GLY A 298 9.45 19.31 -0.52
CA GLY A 298 9.31 20.24 -1.64
C GLY A 298 7.92 20.27 -2.28
N LYS A 299 6.98 19.44 -1.82
CA LYS A 299 5.61 19.41 -2.33
C LYS A 299 4.65 20.25 -1.50
N SER A 300 3.71 20.91 -2.17
CA SER A 300 2.60 21.64 -1.54
C SER A 300 1.42 20.70 -1.29
N ILE A 301 0.89 20.71 -0.06
CA ILE A 301 -0.32 19.97 0.30
C ILE A 301 -1.55 20.62 -0.34
N PRO A 302 -1.79 21.94 -0.22
CA PRO A 302 -2.94 22.58 -0.86
C PRO A 302 -3.01 22.38 -2.38
N GLU A 303 -1.88 22.48 -3.09
CA GLU A 303 -1.86 22.27 -4.54
C GLU A 303 -2.24 20.82 -4.89
N GLN A 304 -1.83 19.85 -4.08
CA GLN A 304 -2.13 18.44 -4.32
C GLN A 304 -3.53 18.00 -3.89
N MET A 305 -4.25 18.85 -3.16
CA MET A 305 -5.68 18.71 -2.89
C MET A 305 -6.53 19.21 -4.07
N THR A 306 -5.93 19.94 -5.02
CA THR A 306 -6.61 20.35 -6.25
C THR A 306 -6.42 19.33 -7.37
N LEU A 307 -7.40 19.27 -8.27
CA LEU A 307 -7.30 18.44 -9.47
C LEU A 307 -6.26 19.04 -10.43
N PRO A 308 -5.39 18.20 -11.03
CA PRO A 308 -4.43 18.67 -12.01
C PRO A 308 -5.13 19.26 -13.25
N GLU A 309 -4.49 20.21 -13.92
CA GLU A 309 -5.00 20.80 -15.16
C GLU A 309 -5.20 19.71 -16.24
N GLY A 310 -6.42 19.60 -16.76
CA GLY A 310 -6.80 18.57 -17.73
C GLY A 310 -7.37 17.27 -17.14
N ALA A 311 -7.69 17.26 -15.84
CA ALA A 311 -8.35 16.14 -15.18
C ALA A 311 -9.64 15.71 -15.90
N ILE A 312 -9.76 14.41 -16.18
CA ILE A 312 -10.95 13.82 -16.79
C ILE A 312 -12.00 13.64 -15.69
N PRO A 313 -13.24 14.14 -15.85
CA PRO A 313 -14.30 13.92 -14.87
C PRO A 313 -14.78 12.47 -14.88
N ASP A 314 -15.44 12.06 -13.80
CA ASP A 314 -16.15 10.78 -13.72
C ASP A 314 -17.12 10.64 -14.91
N VAL A 315 -17.01 9.53 -15.64
CA VAL A 315 -17.93 9.20 -16.73
C VAL A 315 -18.97 8.22 -16.20
N TYR A 316 -20.19 8.73 -16.07
CA TYR A 316 -21.35 7.95 -15.68
C TYR A 316 -22.15 7.52 -16.91
N GLU A 317 -22.72 6.33 -16.86
CA GLU A 317 -23.72 5.86 -17.80
C GLU A 317 -25.00 5.57 -17.02
N ASN A 318 -26.11 6.14 -17.48
CA ASN A 318 -27.41 5.91 -16.89
C ASN A 318 -28.06 4.71 -17.57
N ILE A 319 -28.37 3.69 -16.78
CA ILE A 319 -29.16 2.53 -17.20
C ILE A 319 -30.59 2.77 -16.72
N PHE A 320 -31.52 2.76 -17.67
CA PHE A 320 -32.94 2.96 -17.45
C PHE A 320 -33.65 1.61 -17.50
N TYR A 321 -34.49 1.33 -16.52
CA TYR A 321 -35.32 0.13 -16.49
C TYR A 321 -36.73 0.51 -16.92
N TYR A 322 -37.20 -0.05 -18.02
CA TYR A 322 -38.56 0.14 -18.51
C TYR A 322 -39.30 -1.19 -18.54
N LYS A 323 -40.52 -1.21 -18.03
CA LYS A 323 -41.41 -2.36 -18.07
C LYS A 323 -42.28 -2.29 -19.30
N ASN A 324 -42.26 -3.34 -20.11
CA ASN A 324 -43.16 -3.46 -21.26
C ASN A 324 -44.57 -3.79 -20.74
N LYS A 325 -45.56 -2.94 -21.06
CA LYS A 325 -46.95 -3.10 -20.62
C LYS A 325 -47.66 -4.29 -21.26
N THR A 326 -47.12 -4.82 -22.36
CA THR A 326 -47.70 -5.94 -23.13
C THR A 326 -47.20 -7.29 -22.66
N THR A 327 -45.90 -7.41 -22.36
CA THR A 327 -45.28 -8.67 -21.89
C THR A 327 -45.14 -8.73 -20.37
N GLY A 328 -45.11 -7.58 -19.70
CA GLY A 328 -44.89 -7.46 -18.26
C GLY A 328 -43.43 -7.58 -17.82
N GLU A 329 -42.50 -7.77 -18.76
CA GLU A 329 -41.06 -7.89 -18.49
C GLU A 329 -40.38 -6.52 -18.38
N THR A 330 -39.36 -6.42 -17.52
CA THR A 330 -38.54 -5.23 -17.36
C THR A 330 -37.27 -5.37 -18.21
N GLU A 331 -37.07 -4.43 -19.12
CA GLU A 331 -35.93 -4.36 -20.04
C GLU A 331 -35.00 -3.19 -19.67
N GLU A 332 -33.70 -3.38 -19.91
CA GLU A 332 -32.66 -2.39 -19.64
C GLU A 332 -32.36 -1.57 -20.90
N PHE A 333 -32.33 -0.25 -20.76
CA PHE A 333 -32.02 0.68 -21.84
C PHE A 333 -30.92 1.67 -21.44
N LEU A 334 -30.07 2.00 -22.40
CA LEU A 334 -29.08 3.06 -22.25
C LEU A 334 -29.68 4.43 -22.57
N GLU A 335 -29.07 5.49 -22.07
CA GLU A 335 -29.47 6.88 -22.35
C GLU A 335 -29.56 7.21 -23.85
N SER A 336 -28.82 6.48 -24.69
CA SER A 336 -28.85 6.65 -26.15
C SER A 336 -30.04 5.98 -26.85
N ASN A 337 -30.74 5.04 -26.21
CA ASN A 337 -31.73 4.18 -26.86
C ASN A 337 -32.94 3.84 -25.96
N TYR A 338 -33.24 4.68 -24.97
CA TYR A 338 -34.34 4.40 -24.05
C TYR A 338 -35.70 4.84 -24.64
N PRO A 339 -36.77 4.04 -24.46
CA PRO A 339 -38.05 4.21 -25.14
C PRO A 339 -38.94 5.23 -24.41
N TRP A 340 -38.51 6.49 -24.36
CA TRP A 340 -39.23 7.55 -23.64
C TRP A 340 -40.53 8.00 -24.31
N ASP A 341 -40.66 7.74 -25.60
CA ASP A 341 -41.77 8.11 -26.46
C ASP A 341 -42.65 6.91 -26.88
N ASP A 342 -42.34 5.70 -26.42
CA ASP A 342 -43.15 4.50 -26.69
C ASP A 342 -44.18 4.27 -25.56
N ASP A 343 -45.45 4.44 -25.89
CA ASP A 343 -46.58 4.23 -24.97
C ASP A 343 -46.65 2.80 -24.41
N ASN A 344 -46.01 1.82 -25.05
CA ASN A 344 -45.96 0.43 -24.59
C ASN A 344 -44.98 0.19 -23.44
N TYR A 345 -44.12 1.16 -23.11
CA TYR A 345 -43.14 1.03 -22.04
C TYR A 345 -43.49 1.97 -20.87
N GLU A 346 -43.25 1.50 -19.64
CA GLU A 346 -43.44 2.26 -18.41
C GLU A 346 -42.10 2.36 -17.67
N PHE A 347 -41.68 3.58 -17.33
CA PHE A 347 -40.45 3.79 -16.58
C PHE A 347 -40.57 3.19 -15.17
N VAL A 348 -39.61 2.35 -14.78
CA VAL A 348 -39.56 1.72 -13.46
C VAL A 348 -38.55 2.42 -12.57
N ASP A 349 -37.28 2.46 -13.00
CA ASP A 349 -36.18 3.00 -12.20
C ASP A 349 -35.00 3.40 -13.10
N ARG A 350 -34.04 4.14 -12.55
CA ARG A 350 -32.79 4.49 -13.19
C ARG A 350 -31.64 4.25 -12.24
N THR A 351 -30.67 3.45 -12.64
CA THR A 351 -29.39 3.34 -11.95
C THR A 351 -28.32 4.09 -12.72
N THR A 352 -27.50 4.84 -11.99
CA THR A 352 -26.34 5.53 -12.55
C THR A 352 -25.11 4.68 -12.26
N LYS A 353 -24.48 4.16 -13.30
CA LYS A 353 -23.28 3.33 -13.20
C LYS A 353 -22.06 4.16 -13.56
N LEU A 354 -21.09 4.24 -12.66
CA LEU A 354 -19.78 4.83 -12.97
C LEU A 354 -19.04 3.89 -13.93
N ILE A 355 -18.91 4.28 -15.19
CA ILE A 355 -18.21 3.48 -16.22
C ILE A 355 -16.71 3.70 -16.15
N LYS A 356 -16.29 4.94 -15.84
CA LYS A 356 -14.89 5.29 -15.71
C LYS A 356 -14.71 6.33 -14.62
N ALA A 357 -14.01 5.94 -13.56
CA ALA A 357 -13.56 6.88 -12.54
C ALA A 357 -12.65 7.95 -13.18
N GLY A 358 -12.97 9.21 -12.93
CA GLY A 358 -12.20 10.37 -13.32
C GLY A 358 -10.93 10.49 -12.49
N ASP A 359 -10.11 11.48 -12.85
CA ASP A 359 -8.90 11.78 -12.12
C ASP A 359 -9.26 12.35 -10.75
N LYS A 360 -8.60 11.84 -9.70
CA LYS A 360 -8.74 12.34 -8.33
C LYS A 360 -7.54 13.18 -7.95
N ALA A 361 -7.74 14.11 -7.03
CA ALA A 361 -6.66 14.87 -6.43
C ALA A 361 -5.65 13.89 -5.79
N THR A 362 -4.39 14.29 -5.73
CA THR A 362 -3.34 13.40 -5.21
C THR A 362 -3.52 13.16 -3.70
N ILE A 363 -4.09 14.16 -3.02
CA ILE A 363 -4.51 14.15 -1.62
C ILE A 363 -6.02 14.40 -1.60
N THR A 364 -6.78 13.50 -1.01
CA THR A 364 -8.25 13.60 -0.92
C THR A 364 -8.74 13.91 0.50
N ASP A 365 -8.07 13.37 1.52
CA ASP A 365 -8.65 13.26 2.87
C ASP A 365 -7.86 14.01 3.95
N PHE A 366 -6.99 14.94 3.55
CA PHE A 366 -6.21 15.72 4.51
C PHE A 366 -7.08 16.79 5.18
N THR A 367 -7.35 16.57 6.47
CA THR A 367 -8.09 17.48 7.33
C THR A 367 -7.42 17.59 8.70
N ILE A 368 -7.58 18.75 9.36
CA ILE A 368 -7.09 19.03 10.71
C ILE A 368 -8.30 19.42 11.56
N ILE A 369 -8.90 18.44 12.22
CA ILE A 369 -10.17 18.62 12.93
C ILE A 369 -9.91 18.81 14.43
N GLY A 370 -10.42 19.91 14.99
CA GLY A 370 -10.37 20.19 16.43
C GLY A 370 -11.35 19.34 17.25
N GLU A 371 -11.26 19.45 18.57
CA GLU A 371 -12.20 18.80 19.50
C GLU A 371 -13.64 19.28 19.27
N ASP A 372 -13.80 20.54 18.89
CA ASP A 372 -15.07 21.20 18.55
C ASP A 372 -15.61 20.83 17.16
N GLN A 373 -14.97 19.87 16.46
CA GLN A 373 -15.28 19.47 15.08
C GLN A 373 -15.06 20.57 14.05
N TYR A 374 -14.36 21.65 14.40
CA TYR A 374 -13.99 22.69 13.46
C TYR A 374 -12.79 22.24 12.62
N ASP A 375 -12.82 22.53 11.32
CA ASP A 375 -11.74 22.21 10.39
C ASP A 375 -10.74 23.37 10.28
N PHE A 376 -9.59 23.21 10.94
CA PHE A 376 -8.49 24.18 10.96
C PHE A 376 -7.53 24.04 9.76
N THR A 377 -7.83 23.20 8.77
CA THR A 377 -6.92 22.91 7.66
C THR A 377 -6.52 24.17 6.92
N ALA A 378 -7.48 25.01 6.54
CA ALA A 378 -7.20 26.24 5.81
C ALA A 378 -6.38 27.24 6.66
N ASP A 379 -6.64 27.30 7.97
CA ASP A 379 -5.94 28.21 8.88
C ASP A 379 -4.45 27.84 8.97
N PHE A 380 -4.16 26.56 9.23
CA PHE A 380 -2.80 26.06 9.33
C PHE A 380 -2.05 26.03 8.00
N MET A 381 -2.73 25.74 6.88
CA MET A 381 -2.08 25.71 5.57
C MET A 381 -1.74 27.12 5.05
N ASN A 382 -2.44 28.17 5.49
CA ASN A 382 -2.18 29.56 5.08
C ASN A 382 -1.25 30.32 6.04
N GLU A 383 -0.88 29.70 7.16
CA GLU A 383 0.00 30.30 8.17
C GLU A 383 1.33 30.76 7.57
N GLU A 384 1.74 31.99 7.89
CA GLU A 384 2.97 32.58 7.37
C GLU A 384 4.21 32.06 8.09
N GLY A 385 4.04 31.70 9.37
CA GLY A 385 5.06 31.07 10.20
C GLY A 385 5.42 29.64 9.78
N TYR A 386 6.36 29.05 10.50
CA TYR A 386 6.65 27.62 10.36
C TYR A 386 5.70 26.81 11.23
N LEU A 387 5.11 25.78 10.63
CA LEU A 387 4.23 24.84 11.31
C LEU A 387 4.93 23.49 11.43
N TYR A 388 5.09 23.03 12.65
CA TYR A 388 5.59 21.69 12.96
C TYR A 388 4.41 20.78 13.29
N LEU A 389 4.32 19.66 12.58
CA LEU A 389 3.35 18.61 12.81
C LEU A 389 4.03 17.43 13.47
N PHE A 390 3.66 17.11 14.71
CA PHE A 390 3.87 15.80 15.29
C PHE A 390 2.80 14.86 14.73
N VAL A 391 3.21 13.84 13.99
CA VAL A 391 2.29 12.90 13.34
C VAL A 391 2.43 11.53 13.98
N ALA A 392 1.33 11.05 14.55
CA ALA A 392 1.21 9.72 15.14
C ALA A 392 -0.13 9.10 14.74
N HIS A 393 -0.11 8.20 13.75
CA HIS A 393 -1.35 7.57 13.27
C HIS A 393 -2.04 6.72 14.35
N ASP A 394 -1.29 6.22 15.34
CA ASP A 394 -1.85 5.48 16.47
C ASP A 394 -1.01 5.76 17.72
N ILE A 395 -1.58 6.50 18.66
CA ILE A 395 -0.91 6.91 19.90
C ILE A 395 -0.55 5.70 20.76
N SER A 396 -1.37 4.64 20.75
CA SER A 396 -1.10 3.42 21.54
C SER A 396 0.13 2.65 21.05
N LYS A 397 0.47 2.78 19.76
CA LYS A 397 1.63 2.16 19.12
C LYS A 397 2.81 3.10 18.94
N THR A 398 2.75 4.31 19.51
CA THR A 398 3.76 5.34 19.34
C THR A 398 5.03 5.01 20.14
N ALA A 399 6.20 5.14 19.50
CA ALA A 399 7.46 4.96 20.20
C ALA A 399 7.68 6.04 21.26
N VAL A 400 7.80 5.63 22.53
CA VAL A 400 7.90 6.53 23.69
C VAL A 400 9.33 7.07 23.91
N SER A 401 10.35 6.30 23.54
CA SER A 401 11.78 6.67 23.71
C SER A 401 12.14 8.09 23.21
N PRO A 402 11.74 8.53 22.00
CA PRO A 402 12.06 9.87 21.50
C PRO A 402 11.20 11.00 22.08
N ILE A 403 10.14 10.73 22.85
CA ILE A 403 9.15 11.77 23.23
C ILE A 403 9.76 12.87 24.07
N LYS A 404 10.66 12.56 25.02
CA LYS A 404 11.34 13.60 25.83
C LYS A 404 12.11 14.61 24.97
N LYS A 405 12.76 14.11 23.91
CA LYS A 405 13.50 14.95 22.95
C LYS A 405 12.54 15.79 22.10
N ILE A 406 11.39 15.22 21.73
CA ILE A 406 10.33 15.92 21.01
C ILE A 406 9.74 17.04 21.87
N ASN A 407 9.47 16.79 23.16
CA ASN A 407 8.97 17.83 24.07
C ASN A 407 9.96 18.99 24.18
N THR A 408 11.25 18.68 24.38
CA THR A 408 12.29 19.73 24.40
C THR A 408 12.33 20.52 23.08
N PHE A 409 12.15 19.83 21.94
CA PHE A 409 12.08 20.47 20.64
C PHE A 409 10.84 21.37 20.51
N ALA A 410 9.68 20.91 20.97
CA ALA A 410 8.43 21.67 20.96
C ALA A 410 8.53 22.92 21.85
N ASP A 411 9.08 22.79 23.07
CA ASP A 411 9.33 23.92 23.98
C ASP A 411 10.16 25.02 23.30
N GLN A 412 11.19 24.63 22.54
CA GLN A 412 12.04 25.55 21.78
C GLN A 412 11.29 26.18 20.59
N CYS A 413 10.42 25.43 19.91
CA CYS A 413 9.56 25.96 18.85
C CYS A 413 8.62 27.04 19.42
N PHE A 414 8.00 26.78 20.56
CA PHE A 414 7.09 27.74 21.21
C PHE A 414 7.83 28.99 21.69
N ALA A 415 9.04 28.85 22.24
CA ALA A 415 9.87 29.99 22.65
C ALA A 415 10.22 30.92 21.47
N ASP A 416 10.29 30.37 20.25
CA ASP A 416 10.55 31.09 19.00
C ASP A 416 9.27 31.57 18.28
N GLY A 417 8.10 31.40 18.89
CA GLY A 417 6.81 31.80 18.32
C GLY A 417 6.38 30.97 17.11
N GLN A 418 6.87 29.74 16.97
CA GLN A 418 6.45 28.82 15.91
C GLN A 418 5.30 27.93 16.38
N TYR A 419 4.50 27.46 15.43
CA TYR A 419 3.39 26.55 15.71
C TYR A 419 3.90 25.10 15.78
N PHE A 420 3.47 24.38 16.81
CA PHE A 420 3.72 22.95 16.95
C PHE A 420 2.42 22.26 17.38
N ILE A 421 1.90 21.38 16.52
CA ILE A 421 0.64 20.67 16.76
C ILE A 421 0.81 19.16 16.55
N GLY A 422 -0.01 18.36 17.23
CA GLY A 422 -0.11 16.92 17.07
C GLY A 422 -1.26 16.53 16.14
N LEU A 423 -1.05 15.52 15.30
CA LEU A 423 -2.09 14.90 14.47
C LEU A 423 -2.16 13.40 14.79
N SER A 424 -3.36 12.91 15.10
CA SER A 424 -3.62 11.49 15.32
C SER A 424 -5.01 11.07 14.86
N SER A 425 -5.20 9.78 14.55
CA SER A 425 -6.54 9.19 14.36
C SER A 425 -7.02 8.43 15.59
N SER A 426 -6.28 8.47 16.71
CA SER A 426 -6.67 7.86 17.98
C SER A 426 -7.78 8.68 18.68
N SER A 427 -8.51 8.03 19.59
CA SER A 427 -9.54 8.71 20.38
C SER A 427 -8.93 9.77 21.31
N TYR A 428 -9.69 10.81 21.60
CA TYR A 428 -9.29 11.89 22.50
C TYR A 428 -8.86 11.39 23.89
N ALA A 429 -9.57 10.40 24.45
CA ALA A 429 -9.22 9.81 25.74
C ALA A 429 -7.80 9.20 25.75
N ASN A 430 -7.43 8.49 24.68
CA ASN A 430 -6.09 7.90 24.54
C ASN A 430 -5.02 8.98 24.35
N ILE A 431 -5.36 10.05 23.63
CA ILE A 431 -4.47 11.21 23.43
C ILE A 431 -4.19 11.90 24.77
N GLU A 432 -5.21 12.22 25.56
CA GLU A 432 -5.03 12.89 26.85
C GLU A 432 -4.26 12.02 27.84
N GLU A 433 -4.51 10.71 27.88
CA GLU A 433 -3.70 9.79 28.67
C GLU A 433 -2.23 9.84 28.27
N PHE A 434 -1.94 9.80 26.96
CA PHE A 434 -0.59 9.94 26.44
C PHE A 434 0.04 11.28 26.80
N ARG A 435 -0.72 12.39 26.72
CA ARG A 435 -0.23 13.72 27.07
C ARG A 435 0.14 13.82 28.54
N HIS A 436 -0.71 13.30 29.42
CA HIS A 436 -0.45 13.30 30.86
C HIS A 436 0.76 12.44 31.23
N GLN A 437 0.87 11.23 30.65
CA GLN A 437 1.98 10.33 30.93
C GLN A 437 3.32 10.87 30.43
N ASN A 438 3.33 11.54 29.28
CA ASN A 438 4.55 12.00 28.63
C ASN A 438 4.84 13.49 28.82
N GLN A 439 3.97 14.23 29.51
CA GLN A 439 4.08 15.66 29.75
C GLN A 439 4.24 16.48 28.46
N THR A 440 3.48 16.13 27.42
CA THR A 440 3.50 16.83 26.12
C THR A 440 2.59 18.06 26.18
N MET A 441 3.14 19.25 25.95
CA MET A 441 2.39 20.51 26.10
C MET A 441 1.61 20.97 24.87
N PHE A 442 1.86 20.38 23.69
CA PHE A 442 1.20 20.77 22.44
C PHE A 442 -0.19 20.13 22.31
N ASP A 443 -1.05 20.77 21.54
CA ASP A 443 -2.43 20.32 21.29
C ASP A 443 -2.50 19.32 20.14
N PHE A 444 -3.48 18.43 20.21
CA PHE A 444 -3.71 17.39 19.22
C PHE A 444 -5.00 17.64 18.44
N TYR A 445 -4.94 17.35 17.15
CA TYR A 445 -6.06 17.41 16.22
C TYR A 445 -6.26 16.04 15.57
N THR A 446 -7.50 15.80 15.16
CA THR A 446 -7.88 14.55 14.50
C THR A 446 -7.63 14.64 12.99
N CYS A 447 -7.06 13.59 12.43
CA CYS A 447 -6.85 13.42 10.99
C CYS A 447 -7.01 11.94 10.64
N ASP A 448 -7.37 11.64 9.38
CA ASP A 448 -7.54 10.27 8.91
C ASP A 448 -6.26 9.42 9.05
N GLY A 449 -6.41 8.19 9.54
CA GLY A 449 -5.29 7.30 9.84
C GLY A 449 -4.49 6.87 8.61
N ILE A 450 -5.16 6.66 7.47
CA ILE A 450 -4.50 6.31 6.21
C ILE A 450 -3.67 7.50 5.71
N THR A 451 -4.22 8.70 5.84
CA THR A 451 -3.54 9.96 5.55
C THR A 451 -2.29 10.14 6.42
N LEU A 452 -2.41 9.95 7.74
CA LEU A 452 -1.27 10.05 8.67
C LEU A 452 -0.18 9.01 8.38
N LYS A 453 -0.57 7.75 8.15
CA LYS A 453 0.34 6.69 7.70
C LYS A 453 1.09 7.10 6.42
N THR A 454 0.44 7.85 5.53
CA THR A 454 0.99 8.30 4.24
C THR A 454 1.86 9.56 4.34
N ILE A 455 1.59 10.47 5.28
CA ILE A 455 2.37 11.70 5.49
C ILE A 455 3.81 11.35 5.89
N VAL A 456 3.96 10.55 6.95
CA VAL A 456 5.25 10.17 7.50
C VAL A 456 5.18 8.67 7.84
N ARG A 457 6.04 7.86 7.21
CA ARG A 457 6.13 6.40 7.47
C ARG A 457 6.82 6.16 8.82
N ALA A 458 6.31 6.80 9.87
CA ALA A 458 6.86 6.76 11.22
C ALA A 458 5.73 6.99 12.24
N ASN A 459 5.87 6.42 13.42
CA ASN A 459 4.92 6.56 14.53
C ASN A 459 5.69 6.73 15.87
N PRO A 460 6.13 7.94 16.24
CA PRO A 460 5.78 9.23 15.62
C PRO A 460 6.80 9.71 14.58
N GLY A 461 6.40 10.69 13.78
CA GLY A 461 7.27 11.47 12.90
C GLY A 461 7.01 12.97 13.04
N ILE A 462 7.98 13.79 12.65
CA ILE A 462 7.84 15.25 12.63
C ILE A 462 7.87 15.75 11.19
N VAL A 463 6.93 16.64 10.83
CA VAL A 463 6.86 17.30 9.52
C VAL A 463 6.92 18.80 9.71
N LEU A 464 7.77 19.49 8.95
CA LEU A 464 7.87 20.94 8.91
C LEU A 464 7.20 21.47 7.65
N LEU A 465 6.21 22.35 7.84
CA LEU A 465 5.48 23.04 6.80
C LEU A 465 5.72 24.55 6.84
N LYS A 466 5.55 25.20 5.70
CA LYS A 466 5.40 26.67 5.57
C LYS A 466 4.43 26.96 4.44
N LYS A 467 3.33 27.68 4.72
CA LYS A 467 2.24 27.94 3.76
C LYS A 467 1.81 26.65 3.02
N GLY A 468 1.65 25.55 3.77
CA GLY A 468 1.25 24.24 3.25
C GLY A 468 2.32 23.47 2.45
N VAL A 469 3.52 24.02 2.26
CA VAL A 469 4.62 23.34 1.58
C VAL A 469 5.46 22.53 2.56
N VAL A 470 5.69 21.25 2.26
CA VAL A 470 6.55 20.36 3.05
C VAL A 470 8.01 20.77 2.88
N ILE A 471 8.60 21.37 3.91
CA ILE A 471 10.01 21.80 3.91
C ILE A 471 10.93 20.66 4.31
N ALA A 472 10.55 19.89 5.33
CA ALA A 472 11.37 18.81 5.85
C ALA A 472 10.53 17.79 6.64
N LYS A 473 11.05 16.57 6.77
CA LYS A 473 10.43 15.49 7.54
C LYS A 473 11.49 14.66 8.26
N TRP A 474 11.13 14.15 9.43
CA TRP A 474 12.00 13.30 10.23
C TRP A 474 11.21 12.15 10.84
N ASN A 475 11.81 10.96 10.86
CA ASN A 475 11.44 9.94 11.83
C ASN A 475 11.82 10.47 13.22
N ALA A 476 11.06 10.16 14.26
CA ALA A 476 11.36 10.59 15.62
C ALA A 476 12.77 10.19 16.09
N ASN A 477 13.29 9.05 15.62
CA ASN A 477 14.66 8.59 15.91
C ASN A 477 15.73 9.57 15.37
N ASP A 478 15.44 10.22 14.24
CA ASP A 478 16.37 11.07 13.48
C ASP A 478 16.17 12.57 13.71
N LEU A 479 15.26 12.96 14.62
CA LEU A 479 14.94 14.36 14.84
C LEU A 479 16.20 15.16 15.20
N PRO A 480 16.66 16.13 14.39
CA PRO A 480 17.80 16.97 14.76
C PRO A 480 17.47 17.88 15.95
N GLN A 481 18.52 18.48 16.54
CA GLN A 481 18.31 19.59 17.49
C GLN A 481 17.66 20.78 16.79
N TYR A 482 16.75 21.44 17.49
CA TYR A 482 15.96 22.56 16.94
C TYR A 482 16.83 23.69 16.37
N GLU A 483 17.93 24.06 17.05
CA GLU A 483 18.86 25.10 16.56
C GLU A 483 19.43 24.80 15.16
N ASN A 484 19.69 23.53 14.86
CA ASN A 484 20.17 23.12 13.54
C ASN A 484 19.05 23.22 12.49
N VAL A 485 17.82 22.90 12.87
CA VAL A 485 16.64 23.06 12.00
C VAL A 485 16.42 24.53 11.70
N LYS A 486 16.38 25.37 12.73
CA LYS A 486 16.23 26.83 12.61
C LYS A 486 17.28 27.41 11.66
N LYS A 487 18.57 27.14 11.90
CA LYS A 487 19.65 27.62 11.04
C LYS A 487 19.53 27.18 9.58
N THR A 488 18.99 25.97 9.34
CA THR A 488 18.92 25.39 8.00
C THR A 488 17.71 25.89 7.22
N TYR A 489 16.55 25.98 7.88
CA TYR A 489 15.24 26.15 7.23
C TYR A 489 14.54 27.47 7.55
N HIS A 490 14.81 28.09 8.70
CA HIS A 490 14.28 29.41 9.03
C HIS A 490 15.18 30.46 8.40
N LYS A 491 14.91 30.74 7.12
CA LYS A 491 15.60 31.76 6.33
C LYS A 491 14.67 32.89 5.97
#